data_AF-A0A2P6W0D5-F1
#
_entry.id   AF-A0A2P6W0D5-F1
#
_cell.length_a   1.000
_cell.length_b   1.000
_cell.length_c   1.000
_cell.angle_alpha   90.00
_cell.angle_beta   90.00
_cell.angle_gamma   90.00
#
_symmetry.space_group_name_H-M   'P 1'
#
loop_
_entity.id
_entity.type
_entity.pdbx_description
1 polymer ?
#
loop_
_entity_poly.entity_id
_entity_poly.type
_entity_poly.pdbx_seq_one_letter_code
_entity_poly.pdbx_strand_id
1 'polypeptide(L)' 'MTDTTVELSEETYGLLAKRAKDKGFKTTDEYINYVLDQVAEKARKKVETDDQEFSEEDEEKVKKRLKSLGYLD' A
#
# COMPACT_ATOMS: atom_id res chain seq x y z
N MET A 1 8.52 20.10 10.01
CA MET A 1 8.64 18.64 9.90
C MET A 1 8.33 18.10 11.27
N THR A 2 7.38 17.18 11.41
CA THR A 2 7.12 16.48 12.67
C THR A 2 8.11 15.33 12.74
N ASP A 3 9.16 15.48 13.54
CA ASP A 3 10.09 14.40 13.84
C ASP A 3 9.33 13.27 14.54
N THR A 4 9.16 12.14 13.83
CA THR A 4 8.52 10.95 14.36
C THR A 4 9.57 9.88 14.51
N THR A 5 9.84 9.47 15.74
CA THR A 5 10.87 8.47 16.06
C THR A 5 10.23 7.08 16.18
N VAL A 6 10.87 6.08 15.57
CA VAL A 6 10.48 4.67 15.66
C VAL A 6 11.66 3.87 16.18
N GLU A 7 11.45 3.03 17.19
CA GLU A 7 12.47 2.14 17.73
C GLU A 7 12.50 0.82 16.94
N LEU A 8 13.70 0.38 16.56
CA LEU A 8 13.96 -0.83 15.80
C LEU A 8 15.02 -1.65 16.52
N SER A 9 14.99 -2.98 16.39
CA SER A 9 16.09 -3.80 16.89
C SER A 9 17.38 -3.52 16.09
N GLU A 10 18.54 -3.63 16.75
CA GLU A 10 19.84 -3.44 16.11
C GLU A 10 20.04 -4.37 14.90
N GLU A 11 19.56 -5.61 15.02
CA GLU A 11 19.60 -6.59 13.93
C GLU A 11 18.83 -6.12 12.70
N THR A 12 17.59 -5.63 12.91
CA THR A 12 16.74 -5.13 11.83
C THR A 12 17.36 -3.90 11.18
N TYR A 13 17.82 -2.95 11.99
CA TYR A 13 18.49 -1.75 11.50
C TYR A 13 19.74 -2.10 10.70
N GLY A 14 20.57 -3.03 11.19
CA GLY A 14 21.78 -3.49 10.50
C GLY A 14 21.49 -4.13 9.14
N LEU A 15 20.42 -4.92 9.03
CA LEU A 15 19.98 -5.49 7.76
C LEU A 15 19.50 -4.41 6.77
N LEU A 16 18.73 -3.43 7.26
CA LEU A 16 18.24 -2.32 6.45
C LEU A 16 19.39 -1.41 5.98
N ALA A 17 20.38 -1.15 6.84
CA ALA A 17 21.57 -0.36 6.50
C ALA A 17 22.43 -1.03 5.40
N LYS A 18 22.61 -2.36 5.45
CA LYS A 18 23.28 -3.11 4.38
C LYS A 18 22.51 -2.97 3.06
N ARG A 19 21.19 -3.20 3.09
CA ARG A 19 20.34 -3.04 1.91
C ARG A 19 20.33 -1.62 1.35
N ALA A 20 20.38 -0.61 2.22
CA ALA A 20 20.45 0.79 1.82
C ALA A 20 21.71 1.05 0.97
N LYS A 21 22.87 0.55 1.42
CA LYS A 21 24.13 0.63 0.67
C LYS A 21 24.07 -0.13 -0.65
N ASP A 22 23.57 -1.36 -0.63
CA ASP A 22 23.47 -2.20 -1.84
C ASP A 22 22.56 -1.57 -2.91
N LYS A 23 21.53 -0.84 -2.48
CA LYS A 23 20.60 -0.12 -3.37
C LYS A 23 21.04 1.31 -3.71
N GLY A 24 22.16 1.78 -3.18
CA GLY A 24 22.72 3.11 -3.50
C GLY A 24 22.06 4.29 -2.77
N PHE A 25 21.35 4.06 -1.67
CA PHE A 25 20.82 5.13 -0.82
C PHE A 25 21.96 5.83 -0.07
N LYS A 26 21.83 7.14 0.13
CA LYS A 26 22.84 7.95 0.82
C LYS A 26 22.87 7.72 2.32
N THR A 27 21.71 7.49 2.93
CA THR A 27 21.56 7.22 4.36
C THR A 27 20.60 6.06 4.60
N THR A 28 20.77 5.39 5.74
CA THR A 28 19.84 4.33 6.17
C THR A 28 18.44 4.91 6.40
N ASP A 29 18.34 6.12 6.95
CA ASP A 29 17.06 6.79 7.20
C ASP A 29 16.27 7.06 5.92
N GLU A 30 16.95 7.46 4.83
CA GLU A 30 16.31 7.65 3.53
C GLU A 30 15.69 6.34 3.02
N TYR A 31 16.43 5.24 3.15
CA TYR A 31 15.93 3.92 2.78
C TYR A 31 14.77 3.45 3.67
N ILE A 32 14.85 3.67 4.99
CA ILE A 32 13.80 3.29 5.93
C ILE A 32 12.51 4.06 5.62
N ASN A 33 12.60 5.38 5.43
CA ASN A 33 11.45 6.20 5.08
C ASN A 33 10.82 5.75 3.76
N TYR A 34 11.62 5.51 2.72
CA TYR A 34 11.13 4.97 1.45
C TYR A 34 10.36 3.65 1.63
N VAL A 35 10.90 2.71 2.42
CA VAL A 35 10.24 1.43 2.67
C VAL A 35 8.93 1.61 3.45
N LEU A 36 8.93 2.46 4.48
CA LEU A 36 7.73 2.74 5.27
C LEU A 36 6.64 3.43 4.43
N ASP A 37 7.00 4.36 3.55
CA ASP A 37 6.07 4.99 2.61
C ASP A 37 5.44 3.95 1.68
N GLN A 38 6.25 3.07 1.09
CA GLN A 38 5.74 2.00 0.22
C GLN A 38 4.80 1.04 0.96
N VAL A 39 5.05 0.76 2.23
CA VAL A 39 4.17 -0.06 3.07
C VAL A 39 2.89 0.71 3.40
N ALA A 40 2.99 2.00 3.72
CA ALA A 40 1.85 2.85 4.01
C ALA A 40 0.93 3.03 2.79
N GLU A 41 1.49 3.22 1.59
CA GLU A 41 0.73 3.27 0.34
C GLU A 41 -0.02 1.96 0.07
N LYS A 42 0.65 0.81 0.28
CA LYS A 42 0.00 -0.49 0.15
C LYS A 42 -1.10 -0.71 1.18
N ALA A 43 -0.90 -0.25 2.42
CA ALA A 43 -1.90 -0.33 3.47
C ALA A 43 -3.11 0.56 3.15
N ARG A 44 -2.89 1.82 2.72
CA ARG A 44 -3.96 2.71 2.27
C ARG A 44 -4.74 2.11 1.12
N LYS A 45 -4.03 1.62 0.09
CA LYS A 45 -4.67 1.01 -1.06
C LYS A 45 -5.50 -0.20 -0.65
N LYS A 46 -5.02 -1.05 0.27
CA LYS A 46 -5.78 -2.18 0.79
C LYS A 46 -7.03 -1.73 1.55
N VAL A 47 -6.91 -0.72 2.42
CA VAL A 47 -8.07 -0.14 3.11
C VAL A 47 -9.06 0.44 2.09
N GLU A 48 -8.58 1.18 1.10
CA GLU A 48 -9.42 1.70 0.01
C GLU A 48 -9.99 0.59 -0.86
N THR A 49 -9.32 -0.56 -1.06
CA THR A 49 -9.89 -1.69 -1.82
C THR A 49 -10.82 -2.56 -1.00
N ASP A 50 -10.67 -2.67 0.32
CA ASP A 50 -11.70 -3.25 1.20
C ASP A 50 -12.95 -2.33 1.24
N ASP A 51 -12.79 -1.00 1.19
CA ASP A 51 -13.90 -0.03 1.05
C ASP A 51 -14.43 0.11 -0.40
N GLN A 52 -13.65 -0.28 -1.42
CA GLN A 52 -14.00 -0.24 -2.85
C GLN A 52 -14.20 -1.63 -3.49
N GLU A 53 -14.27 -2.70 -2.70
CA GLU A 53 -14.71 -4.01 -3.18
C GLU A 53 -16.22 -3.94 -3.41
N PHE A 54 -16.58 -3.39 -4.58
CA PHE A 54 -17.93 -3.23 -5.11
C PHE A 54 -18.96 -2.76 -4.07
N SER A 55 -19.17 -1.45 -3.99
CA SER A 55 -20.41 -0.97 -3.37
C SER A 55 -21.59 -1.72 -4.03
N GLU A 56 -22.60 -2.12 -3.26
CA GLU A 56 -23.79 -2.80 -3.81
C GLU A 56 -24.38 -2.04 -5.02
N GLU A 57 -24.16 -0.72 -5.05
CA GLU A 57 -24.55 0.17 -6.14
C GLU A 57 -23.78 -0.07 -7.45
N ASP A 58 -22.50 -0.42 -7.39
CA ASP A 58 -21.69 -0.77 -8.56
C ASP A 58 -22.03 -2.17 -9.08
N GLU A 59 -22.33 -3.13 -8.18
CA GLU A 59 -22.90 -4.41 -8.59
C GLU A 59 -24.26 -4.25 -9.30
N GLU A 60 -25.15 -3.42 -8.76
CA GLU A 60 -26.47 -3.12 -9.33
C GLU A 60 -26.35 -2.49 -10.73
N LYS A 61 -25.39 -1.56 -10.93
CA LYS A 61 -25.13 -0.96 -12.25
C LYS A 61 -24.62 -1.98 -13.26
N VAL A 62 -23.75 -2.90 -12.82
CA VAL A 62 -23.24 -3.98 -13.68
C VAL A 62 -24.37 -4.98 -14.01
N LYS A 63 -25.19 -5.38 -13.02
CA LYS A 63 -26.36 -6.25 -13.22
C LYS A 63 -27.37 -5.63 -14.19
N LYS A 64 -27.70 -4.35 -14.06
CA LYS A 64 -28.59 -3.61 -14.98
C LYS A 64 -28.05 -3.56 -16.40
N ARG A 65 -26.74 -3.32 -16.57
CA ARG A 65 -26.09 -3.35 -17.89
C ARG A 65 -26.13 -4.74 -18.51
N LEU A 66 -25.81 -5.78 -17.75
CA LEU A 66 -25.84 -7.17 -18.22
C LEU A 66 -27.25 -7.62 -18.61
N LYS A 67 -28.27 -7.23 -17.83
CA LYS A 67 -29.69 -7.47 -18.15
C LYS A 67 -30.13 -6.73 -19.42
N SER A 68 -29.73 -5.47 -19.58
CA SER A 68 -30.02 -4.69 -20.79
C SER A 68 -29.34 -5.25 -22.04
N LEU A 69 -28.26 -6.00 -21.89
CA LEU A 69 -27.53 -6.66 -22.97
C LEU A 69 -27.98 -8.12 -23.20
N GLY A 70 -28.96 -8.62 -22.42
CA GLY A 70 -29.52 -9.96 -22.59
C GLY A 70 -28.66 -11.11 -22.05
N TYR A 71 -27.67 -10.80 -21.19
CA TYR A 71 -26.81 -11.82 -20.57
C TYR A 71 -27.39 -12.38 -19.25
N LEU A 72 -28.45 -11.77 -18.72
CA LEU A 72 -29.18 -12.20 -17.52
C LEU A 72 -30.68 -12.04 -17.78
N ASP A 73 -31.46 -13.10 -17.60
CA ASP A 73 -32.93 -13.07 -17.62
C ASP A 73 -33.52 -12.46 -16.33
#